data_AF-A0A3A9ZVQ9-F1
#
_entry.id   AF-A0A3A9ZVQ9-F1
#
_cell.length_a   1.000
_cell.length_b   1.000
_cell.length_c   1.000
_cell.angle_alpha   90.00
_cell.angle_beta   90.00
_cell.angle_gamma   90.00
#
_symmetry.space_group_name_H-M   'P 1'
#
loop_
_entity.id
_entity.type
_entity.pdbx_description
1 polymer ?
#
loop_
_entity_poly.entity_id
_entity_poly.type
_entity_poly.pdbx_seq_one_letter_code
_entity_poly.pdbx_strand_id
1 'polypeptide(L)'
;MYDQSRGVCLACRVYRKRHPDRGACRICRHTAALWEGACRLCRRQAALAERNRGGKERMDLEGDNRHGQQLYFGDMDRRVRLTEPIEARRSRRKGRPAPRDRFRALRPASHKQLVLFQSPRSLRTGQQRGFPPPLDTELAAALDAHATEYAQRHGWSKHLTWAVRRALRILLGTQDTPGAAIKATAVAQVPAVNLPARHLRALLAETGFLDDDRPRTLELWFTAETEHLPPAMADELRIWFTAIHRGSNTPPRSRPLGEPSVRHYLRNVLPMVRRWAASNDSLRAITRADILDTLPAGVWRRRDAITAVRSLFRTLKRHRAVFHNPTTRIPHEPTTILPQPVDTDAIRQALEDDDPVRATLAAMVAFHALTVTDL
;
A
#
# COMPACT_ATOMS: atom_id res chain seq x y z
N MET A 1 12.78 -45.24 -38.87
CA MET A 1 12.45 -44.89 -40.26
C MET A 1 10.95 -44.64 -40.33
N TYR A 2 10.49 -43.39 -40.23
CA TYR A 2 9.06 -43.07 -40.34
C TYR A 2 8.72 -42.91 -41.81
N ASP A 3 7.85 -43.77 -42.32
CA ASP A 3 7.27 -43.70 -43.65
C ASP A 3 6.81 -42.25 -43.95
N GLN A 4 7.54 -41.59 -44.87
CA GLN A 4 7.22 -40.29 -45.45
C GLN A 4 6.03 -40.44 -46.40
N SER A 5 4.94 -41.04 -45.93
CA SER A 5 3.77 -41.29 -46.75
C SER A 5 3.11 -39.96 -47.14
N ARG A 6 3.36 -39.54 -48.39
CA ARG A 6 2.49 -38.69 -49.23
C ARG A 6 2.26 -37.26 -48.75
N GLY A 7 3.30 -36.51 -48.39
CA GLY A 7 3.25 -35.04 -48.30
C GLY A 7 2.28 -34.43 -47.26
N VAL A 8 1.71 -35.22 -46.35
CA VAL A 8 0.71 -34.76 -45.37
C VAL A 8 1.16 -35.10 -43.94
N CYS A 9 1.27 -34.07 -43.10
CA CYS A 9 1.72 -34.18 -41.71
C CYS A 9 0.78 -35.02 -40.83
N LEU A 10 1.30 -35.54 -39.71
CA LEU A 10 0.55 -36.45 -38.83
C LEU A 10 -0.77 -35.83 -38.33
N ALA A 11 -0.75 -34.54 -37.97
CA ALA A 11 -1.92 -33.86 -37.47
C ALA A 11 -3.01 -33.65 -38.54
N CYS A 12 -2.62 -33.37 -39.80
CA CYS A 12 -3.56 -33.33 -40.92
C CYS A 12 -4.12 -34.72 -41.25
N ARG A 13 -3.32 -35.78 -41.08
CA ARG A 13 -3.77 -37.17 -41.25
C ARG A 13 -4.81 -37.57 -40.21
N VAL A 14 -4.57 -37.27 -38.94
CA VAL A 14 -5.52 -37.53 -37.84
C VAL A 14 -6.80 -36.74 -38.02
N TYR A 15 -6.69 -35.46 -38.42
CA TYR A 15 -7.87 -34.62 -38.66
C TYR A 15 -8.74 -35.19 -39.78
N ARG A 16 -8.14 -35.59 -40.90
CA ARG A 16 -8.84 -36.28 -42.00
C ARG A 16 -9.46 -37.61 -41.58
N LYS A 17 -8.84 -38.35 -40.67
CA LYS A 17 -9.42 -39.59 -40.13
C LYS A 17 -10.68 -39.32 -39.30
N ARG A 18 -10.72 -38.20 -38.57
CA ARG A 18 -11.87 -37.78 -37.74
C ARG A 18 -12.96 -37.08 -38.53
N HIS A 19 -12.59 -36.47 -39.65
CA HIS A 19 -13.47 -35.71 -40.52
C HIS A 19 -13.21 -36.15 -41.97
N PRO A 20 -13.83 -37.28 -42.40
CA PRO A 20 -13.52 -37.91 -43.68
C PRO A 20 -14.02 -37.08 -44.87
N ASP A 21 -15.07 -36.28 -44.67
CA ASP A 21 -15.70 -35.47 -45.70
C ASP A 21 -14.74 -34.41 -46.25
N ARG A 22 -14.60 -34.40 -47.57
CA ARG A 22 -13.76 -33.44 -48.31
C ARG A 22 -14.63 -32.44 -49.05
N GLY A 23 -14.28 -31.17 -48.93
CA GLY A 23 -14.95 -30.09 -49.65
C GLY A 23 -14.12 -28.81 -49.63
N ALA A 24 -14.63 -27.78 -50.31
CA ALA A 24 -14.02 -26.46 -50.28
C ALA A 24 -14.22 -25.81 -48.91
N CYS A 25 -13.12 -25.44 -48.25
CA CYS A 25 -13.17 -24.71 -46.98
C CYS A 25 -13.94 -23.39 -47.13
N ARG A 26 -14.89 -23.09 -46.26
CA ARG A 26 -15.66 -21.83 -46.33
C ARG A 26 -14.81 -20.56 -46.16
N ILE A 27 -13.60 -20.70 -45.59
CA ILE A 27 -12.68 -19.59 -45.28
C ILE A 27 -11.63 -19.45 -46.39
N CYS A 28 -10.74 -20.44 -46.56
CA CYS A 28 -9.65 -20.35 -47.54
C CYS A 28 -9.96 -20.97 -48.90
N ARG A 29 -11.17 -21.53 -49.10
CA ARG A 29 -11.62 -22.22 -50.32
C ARG A 29 -10.82 -23.45 -50.74
N HIS A 30 -9.73 -23.78 -50.05
CA HIS A 30 -8.95 -24.98 -50.30
C HIS A 30 -9.77 -26.25 -50.05
N THR A 31 -9.69 -27.19 -50.99
CA THR A 31 -10.34 -28.50 -50.88
C THR A 31 -9.60 -29.39 -49.89
N ALA A 32 -10.21 -29.64 -48.74
CA ALA A 32 -9.62 -30.41 -47.65
C ALA A 32 -10.68 -31.15 -46.82
N ALA A 33 -10.23 -31.94 -45.86
CA ALA A 33 -11.10 -32.47 -44.81
C ALA A 33 -11.69 -31.31 -43.98
N LEU A 34 -13.00 -31.32 -43.74
CA LEU A 34 -13.71 -30.21 -43.10
C LEU A 34 -14.38 -30.62 -41.79
N TRP A 35 -14.33 -29.73 -40.80
CA TRP A 35 -15.18 -29.80 -39.62
C TRP A 35 -15.97 -28.49 -39.56
N GLU A 36 -17.30 -28.58 -39.52
CA GLU A 36 -18.24 -27.44 -39.63
C GLU A 36 -17.87 -26.48 -40.77
N GLY A 37 -17.51 -27.02 -41.93
CA GLY A 37 -17.17 -26.24 -43.13
C GLY A 37 -15.78 -25.60 -43.15
N ALA A 38 -14.95 -25.77 -42.10
CA ALA A 38 -13.59 -25.20 -42.04
C ALA A 38 -12.51 -26.27 -42.06
N CYS A 39 -11.43 -26.00 -42.80
CA CYS A 39 -10.26 -26.86 -42.83
C CYS A 39 -9.42 -26.73 -41.55
N ARG A 40 -8.58 -27.74 -41.28
CA ARG A 40 -7.71 -27.77 -40.11
C ARG A 40 -6.85 -26.50 -39.96
N LEU A 41 -6.33 -25.96 -41.06
CA LEU A 41 -5.39 -24.83 -41.02
C LEU A 41 -6.10 -23.52 -40.65
N CYS A 42 -7.30 -23.25 -41.18
CA CYS A 42 -8.07 -22.07 -40.78
C CYS A 42 -8.52 -22.13 -39.32
N ARG A 43 -8.90 -23.33 -38.85
CA ARG A 43 -9.20 -23.54 -37.42
C ARG A 43 -7.97 -23.37 -36.55
N ARG A 44 -6.80 -23.77 -37.03
CA ARG A 44 -5.53 -23.59 -36.33
C ARG A 44 -5.16 -22.12 -36.21
N GLN A 45 -5.36 -21.35 -37.28
CA GLN A 45 -5.19 -19.90 -37.29
C GLN A 45 -6.13 -19.22 -36.30
N ALA A 46 -7.40 -19.60 -36.30
CA ALA A 46 -8.39 -19.06 -35.37
C ALA A 46 -8.02 -19.36 -33.91
N ALA A 47 -7.65 -20.60 -33.61
CA ALA A 47 -7.15 -20.97 -32.29
C ALA A 47 -5.85 -20.25 -31.87
N LEU A 48 -5.03 -19.82 -32.83
CA LEU A 48 -3.83 -19.02 -32.55
C LEU A 48 -4.20 -17.57 -32.23
N ALA A 49 -5.07 -16.96 -33.04
CA ALA A 49 -5.56 -15.61 -32.82
C ALA A 49 -6.32 -15.48 -31.48
N GLU A 50 -7.18 -16.44 -31.18
CA GLU A 50 -7.88 -16.57 -29.89
C GLU A 50 -6.89 -16.58 -28.71
N ARG A 51 -5.81 -17.37 -28.80
CA ARG A 51 -4.76 -17.42 -27.77
C ARG A 51 -4.04 -16.09 -27.62
N ASN A 52 -3.74 -15.42 -28.73
CA ASN A 52 -3.07 -14.12 -28.71
C ASN A 52 -3.96 -13.03 -28.07
N ARG A 53 -5.28 -13.15 -28.20
CA ARG A 53 -6.26 -12.30 -27.48
C ARG A 53 -6.49 -12.72 -26.02
N GLY A 54 -5.89 -13.82 -25.56
CA GLY A 54 -6.01 -14.31 -24.19
C GLY A 54 -7.24 -15.16 -23.90
N GLY A 55 -7.90 -15.74 -24.93
CA GLY A 55 -8.90 -16.81 -24.79
C GLY A 55 -10.20 -16.45 -24.08
N LYS A 56 -10.56 -15.17 -24.01
CA LYS A 56 -11.79 -14.71 -23.32
C LYS A 56 -13.03 -14.70 -24.21
N GLU A 57 -12.86 -14.67 -25.52
CA GLU A 57 -13.94 -14.65 -26.51
C GLU A 57 -14.00 -15.97 -27.26
N ARG A 58 -15.20 -16.38 -27.68
CA ARG A 58 -15.38 -17.60 -28.48
C ARG A 58 -14.61 -17.45 -29.79
N MET A 59 -13.95 -18.53 -30.22
CA MET A 59 -13.24 -18.60 -31.50
C MET A 59 -14.14 -18.15 -32.66
N ASP A 60 -13.72 -17.08 -33.35
CA ASP A 60 -14.38 -16.55 -34.55
C ASP A 60 -13.59 -16.99 -35.78
N LEU A 61 -14.09 -18.03 -36.45
CA LEU A 61 -13.37 -18.64 -37.56
C LEU A 61 -13.20 -17.67 -38.74
N GLU A 62 -14.20 -16.85 -39.04
CA GLU A 62 -14.17 -15.89 -40.14
C GLU A 62 -13.33 -14.67 -39.76
N GLY A 63 -13.59 -14.06 -38.60
CA GLY A 63 -12.86 -12.89 -38.12
C GLY A 63 -11.38 -13.16 -37.90
N ASP A 64 -11.02 -14.33 -37.38
CA ASP A 64 -9.63 -14.66 -37.07
C ASP A 64 -8.77 -15.01 -38.28
N ASN A 65 -9.41 -15.21 -39.43
CA ASN A 65 -8.74 -15.47 -40.69
C ASN A 65 -8.77 -14.27 -41.64
N ARG A 66 -9.46 -13.18 -41.28
CA ARG A 66 -9.72 -12.03 -42.18
C ARG A 66 -8.46 -11.27 -42.62
N HIS A 67 -7.41 -11.27 -41.80
CA HIS A 67 -6.18 -10.51 -42.03
C HIS A 67 -5.03 -11.38 -42.54
N GLY A 68 -5.34 -12.59 -43.01
CA GLY A 68 -4.36 -13.55 -43.51
C GLY A 68 -4.11 -14.69 -42.54
N GLN A 69 -3.39 -15.69 -43.04
CA GLN A 69 -3.11 -16.94 -42.36
C GLN A 69 -1.60 -17.10 -42.20
N GLN A 70 -1.18 -17.63 -41.05
CA GLN A 70 0.19 -18.07 -40.88
C GLN A 70 0.49 -19.18 -41.90
N LEU A 71 1.68 -19.15 -42.49
CA LEU A 71 2.16 -20.25 -43.31
C LEU A 71 2.54 -21.44 -42.41
N TYR A 72 1.91 -22.60 -42.64
CA TYR A 72 2.18 -23.83 -41.89
C TYR A 72 2.93 -24.84 -42.76
N PHE A 73 4.20 -25.09 -42.44
CA PHE A 73 4.94 -26.20 -43.05
C PHE A 73 4.61 -27.53 -42.35
N GLY A 74 4.68 -28.62 -43.12
CA GLY A 74 4.41 -29.97 -42.63
C GLY A 74 5.26 -30.33 -41.42
N ASP A 75 4.62 -30.90 -40.39
CA ASP A 75 5.25 -31.35 -39.14
C ASP A 75 6.02 -30.30 -38.32
N MET A 76 5.93 -28.99 -38.62
CA MET A 76 6.61 -27.96 -37.81
C MET A 76 6.16 -27.97 -36.35
N ASP A 77 4.85 -28.05 -36.07
CA ASP A 77 4.34 -28.12 -34.70
C ASP A 77 4.93 -29.31 -33.93
N ARG A 78 5.13 -30.45 -34.61
CA ARG A 78 5.72 -31.64 -33.99
C ARG A 78 7.22 -31.46 -33.79
N ARG A 79 7.93 -30.92 -34.80
CA ARG A 79 9.37 -30.66 -34.72
C ARG A 79 9.71 -29.63 -33.65
N VAL A 80 9.06 -28.46 -33.65
CA VAL A 80 9.20 -27.42 -32.62
C VAL A 80 8.90 -27.99 -31.23
N ARG A 81 7.83 -28.78 -31.10
CA ARG A 81 7.58 -29.47 -29.83
C ARG A 81 8.75 -30.37 -29.49
N LEU A 82 9.20 -31.25 -30.39
CA LEU A 82 10.23 -32.27 -30.13
C LEU A 82 11.61 -31.67 -29.83
N THR A 83 11.93 -30.49 -30.37
CA THR A 83 13.15 -29.74 -30.05
C THR A 83 13.02 -28.88 -28.79
N GLU A 84 11.80 -28.59 -28.32
CA GLU A 84 11.61 -27.94 -27.03
C GLU A 84 11.93 -28.91 -25.87
N PRO A 85 12.83 -28.54 -24.92
CA PRO A 85 13.10 -29.32 -23.73
C PRO A 85 11.82 -29.64 -22.95
N ILE A 86 11.75 -30.85 -22.36
CA ILE A 86 10.57 -31.32 -21.60
C ILE A 86 10.19 -30.33 -20.48
N GLU A 87 11.16 -29.62 -19.93
CA GLU A 87 11.00 -28.57 -18.92
C GLU A 87 10.24 -27.34 -19.44
N ALA A 88 10.54 -26.90 -20.66
CA ALA A 88 9.82 -25.79 -21.33
C ALA A 88 8.37 -26.17 -21.68
N ARG A 89 8.11 -27.46 -21.95
CA ARG A 89 6.74 -27.98 -22.15
C ARG A 89 5.94 -28.02 -20.84
N ARG A 90 6.58 -28.30 -19.70
CA ARG A 90 5.95 -28.27 -18.36
C ARG A 90 5.63 -26.84 -17.91
N SER A 91 6.47 -25.86 -18.24
CA SER A 91 6.24 -24.45 -17.91
C SER A 91 5.08 -23.81 -18.68
N ARG A 92 4.73 -24.29 -19.89
CA ARG A 92 3.55 -23.80 -20.62
C ARG A 92 2.21 -24.38 -20.13
N ARG A 93 2.20 -25.58 -19.53
CA ARG A 93 0.98 -26.17 -18.92
C ARG A 93 0.68 -25.61 -17.54
N LYS A 94 1.70 -25.09 -16.84
CA LYS A 94 1.53 -24.28 -15.63
C LYS A 94 1.82 -22.84 -16.02
N GLY A 95 0.80 -22.06 -16.38
CA GLY A 95 0.87 -20.60 -16.42
C GLY A 95 1.12 -20.00 -15.04
N ARG A 96 2.24 -20.36 -14.42
CA ARG A 96 2.80 -19.76 -13.24
C ARG A 96 4.23 -19.41 -13.67
N PRO A 97 4.58 -18.12 -13.79
CA PRO A 97 5.94 -17.75 -14.09
C PRO A 97 6.86 -18.45 -13.08
N ALA A 98 7.96 -19.02 -13.58
CA ALA A 98 9.00 -19.56 -12.71
C ALA A 98 9.36 -18.48 -11.68
N PRO A 99 9.59 -18.83 -10.40
CA PRO A 99 10.04 -17.86 -9.42
C PRO A 99 11.43 -17.39 -9.83
N ARG A 100 11.47 -16.32 -10.62
CA ARG A 100 12.69 -15.55 -10.85
C ARG A 100 12.98 -14.84 -9.55
N ASP A 101 14.14 -15.22 -9.01
CA ASP A 101 14.87 -14.57 -7.94
C ASP A 101 14.07 -14.22 -6.68
N ARG A 102 14.10 -15.13 -5.70
CA ARG A 102 13.57 -14.89 -4.34
C ARG A 102 14.31 -13.76 -3.59
N PHE A 103 15.31 -13.13 -4.21
CA PHE A 103 16.16 -12.12 -3.58
C PHE A 103 16.07 -10.72 -4.18
N ARG A 104 15.15 -10.44 -5.12
CA ARG A 104 14.79 -9.04 -5.34
C ARG A 104 13.96 -8.60 -4.13
N ALA A 105 14.59 -7.88 -3.22
CA ALA A 105 13.89 -7.26 -2.11
C ALA A 105 12.69 -6.52 -2.69
N LEU A 106 11.47 -6.94 -2.31
CA LEU A 106 10.25 -6.23 -2.65
C LEU A 106 10.42 -4.82 -2.09
N ARG A 107 10.53 -3.85 -3.01
CA ARG A 107 10.70 -2.44 -2.69
C ARG A 107 9.73 -1.65 -3.57
N PRO A 108 8.90 -0.79 -2.99
CA PRO A 108 8.09 0.12 -3.77
C PRO A 108 8.96 0.98 -4.70
N ALA A 109 8.43 1.34 -5.85
CA ALA A 109 9.02 2.35 -6.71
C ALA A 109 9.25 3.65 -5.92
N SER A 110 10.46 4.20 -6.01
CA SER A 110 10.84 5.44 -5.33
C SER A 110 10.31 6.70 -6.04
N HIS A 111 9.89 6.57 -7.29
CA HIS A 111 9.30 7.64 -8.08
C HIS A 111 7.77 7.62 -7.99
N LYS A 112 7.14 8.77 -8.23
CA LYS A 112 5.68 8.91 -8.35
C LYS A 112 5.37 9.61 -9.66
N GLN A 113 4.53 8.98 -10.50
CA GLN A 113 3.97 9.57 -11.70
C GLN A 113 3.05 10.72 -11.30
N LEU A 114 3.34 11.92 -11.79
CA LEU A 114 2.44 13.07 -11.62
C LEU A 114 1.19 12.86 -12.49
N VAL A 115 0.03 13.07 -11.89
CA VAL A 115 -1.26 13.07 -12.60
C VAL A 115 -1.63 14.51 -12.96
N LEU A 116 -2.14 14.71 -14.17
CA LEU A 116 -2.56 16.03 -14.65
C LEU A 116 -3.73 16.60 -13.83
N PHE A 117 -4.65 15.74 -13.40
CA PHE A 117 -5.74 16.05 -12.48
C PHE A 117 -6.07 14.83 -11.62
N GLN A 118 -6.55 15.06 -10.40
CA GLN A 118 -7.00 13.98 -9.53
C GLN A 118 -8.41 13.55 -9.94
N SER A 119 -8.54 12.34 -10.49
CA SER A 119 -9.84 11.76 -10.78
C SER A 119 -10.25 10.79 -9.66
N PRO A 120 -11.42 10.97 -9.03
CA PRO A 120 -11.90 10.02 -8.02
C PRO A 120 -12.16 8.67 -8.69
N ARG A 121 -11.35 7.67 -8.33
CA ARG A 121 -11.54 6.29 -8.78
C ARG A 121 -12.69 5.66 -8.01
N SER A 122 -13.69 5.16 -8.72
CA SER A 122 -14.75 4.34 -8.13
C SER A 122 -14.48 2.87 -8.42
N LEU A 123 -14.17 2.09 -7.37
CA LEU A 123 -14.06 0.64 -7.52
C LEU A 123 -15.39 0.00 -7.95
N ARG A 124 -16.54 0.60 -7.62
CA ARG A 124 -17.87 0.14 -8.09
C ARG A 124 -17.98 0.22 -9.60
N THR A 125 -17.54 1.32 -10.21
CA THR A 125 -17.54 1.48 -11.66
C THR A 125 -16.62 0.45 -12.33
N GLY A 126 -15.45 0.19 -11.74
CA GLY A 126 -14.56 -0.89 -12.20
C GLY A 126 -15.16 -2.29 -12.03
N GLN A 127 -15.99 -2.53 -11.02
CA GLN A 127 -16.69 -3.81 -10.86
C GLN A 127 -17.69 -4.07 -12.00
N GLN A 128 -18.34 -3.02 -12.49
CA GLN A 128 -19.29 -3.10 -13.61
C GLN A 128 -18.60 -3.20 -14.97
N ARG A 129 -17.51 -2.43 -15.18
CA ARG A 129 -16.84 -2.32 -16.49
C ARG A 129 -15.59 -3.20 -16.64
N GLY A 130 -15.17 -3.85 -15.57
CA GLY A 130 -13.91 -4.59 -15.50
C GLY A 130 -12.77 -3.74 -14.97
N PHE A 131 -11.74 -4.44 -14.46
CA PHE A 131 -10.51 -3.82 -13.98
C PHE A 131 -9.37 -4.14 -14.93
N PRO A 132 -8.47 -3.18 -15.21
CA PRO A 132 -7.26 -3.45 -15.96
C PRO A 132 -6.37 -4.47 -15.23
N PRO A 133 -5.58 -5.28 -15.96
CA PRO A 133 -4.56 -6.11 -15.34
C PRO A 133 -3.44 -5.25 -14.73
N PRO A 134 -2.72 -5.75 -13.70
CA PRO A 134 -1.50 -5.11 -13.21
C PRO A 134 -0.50 -4.89 -14.35
N LEU A 135 0.02 -3.66 -14.47
CA LEU A 135 1.03 -3.31 -15.47
C LEU A 135 2.37 -3.98 -15.15
N ASP A 136 2.79 -3.96 -13.89
CA ASP A 136 3.95 -4.73 -13.41
C ASP A 136 3.52 -6.16 -13.03
N THR A 137 3.61 -7.04 -14.02
CA THR A 137 3.20 -8.45 -13.87
C THR A 137 4.14 -9.26 -12.98
N GLU A 138 5.42 -8.88 -12.89
CA GLU A 138 6.41 -9.56 -12.05
C GLU A 138 6.17 -9.22 -10.57
N LEU A 139 6.00 -7.94 -10.26
CA LEU A 139 5.66 -7.49 -8.91
C LEU A 139 4.32 -8.08 -8.47
N ALA A 140 3.31 -8.06 -9.34
CA ALA A 140 2.01 -8.62 -9.02
C ALA A 140 2.10 -10.12 -8.70
N ALA A 141 2.93 -10.88 -9.42
CA ALA A 141 3.16 -12.30 -9.14
C ALA A 141 3.91 -12.50 -7.81
N ALA A 142 4.89 -11.65 -7.50
CA ALA A 142 5.65 -11.73 -6.26
C ALA A 142 4.78 -11.41 -5.02
N LEU A 143 3.98 -10.34 -5.08
CA LEU A 143 3.03 -10.01 -4.00
C LEU A 143 1.91 -11.05 -3.87
N ASP A 144 1.47 -11.67 -4.97
CA ASP A 144 0.49 -12.77 -4.94
C ASP A 144 1.05 -14.05 -4.30
N ALA A 145 2.34 -14.34 -4.52
CA ALA A 145 3.04 -15.42 -3.84
C ALA A 145 3.14 -15.14 -2.33
N HIS A 146 3.56 -13.93 -1.95
CA HIS A 146 3.64 -13.53 -0.55
C HIS A 146 2.26 -13.55 0.14
N ALA A 147 1.20 -13.12 -0.55
CA ALA A 147 -0.17 -13.22 -0.05
C ALA A 147 -0.59 -14.66 0.25
N THR A 148 -0.10 -15.62 -0.53
CA THR A 148 -0.38 -17.05 -0.32
C THR A 148 0.38 -17.59 0.88
N GLU A 149 1.65 -17.22 1.05
CA GLU A 149 2.46 -17.59 2.22
C GLU A 149 1.93 -16.95 3.50
N TYR A 150 1.54 -15.68 3.45
CA TYR A 150 0.90 -14.96 4.54
C TYR A 150 -0.43 -15.63 4.95
N ALA A 151 -1.26 -15.96 3.96
CA ALA A 151 -2.51 -16.67 4.19
C ALA A 151 -2.31 -18.03 4.90
N GLN A 152 -1.27 -18.79 4.54
CA GLN A 152 -0.96 -20.05 5.18
C GLN A 152 -0.51 -19.86 6.64
N ARG A 153 0.38 -18.90 6.90
CA ARG A 153 0.85 -18.58 8.26
C ARG A 153 -0.28 -18.12 9.18
N HIS A 154 -1.23 -17.36 8.64
CA HIS A 154 -2.36 -16.79 9.40
C HIS A 154 -3.66 -17.61 9.31
N GLY A 155 -3.61 -18.84 8.75
CA GLY A 155 -4.76 -19.76 8.73
C GLY A 155 -5.97 -19.26 7.93
N TRP A 156 -5.76 -18.46 6.88
CA TRP A 156 -6.86 -17.90 6.08
C TRP A 156 -7.61 -18.98 5.31
N SER A 157 -8.93 -18.82 5.22
CA SER A 157 -9.76 -19.67 4.36
C SER A 157 -9.38 -19.49 2.88
N LYS A 158 -9.70 -20.49 2.05
CA LYS A 158 -9.51 -20.43 0.59
C LYS A 158 -10.22 -19.20 -0.02
N HIS A 159 -11.43 -18.91 0.46
CA HIS A 159 -12.21 -17.76 0.01
C HIS A 159 -11.55 -16.43 0.39
N LEU A 160 -11.13 -16.27 1.65
CA LEU A 160 -10.43 -15.05 2.10
C LEU A 160 -9.14 -14.82 1.32
N THR A 161 -8.35 -15.88 1.12
CA THR A 161 -7.12 -15.85 0.32
C THR A 161 -7.39 -15.40 -1.11
N TRP A 162 -8.40 -15.97 -1.76
CA TRP A 162 -8.83 -15.53 -3.09
C TRP A 162 -9.25 -14.06 -3.10
N ALA A 163 -10.04 -13.63 -2.12
CA ALA A 163 -10.58 -12.27 -2.05
C ALA A 163 -9.49 -11.21 -1.83
N VAL A 164 -8.53 -11.47 -0.93
CA VAL A 164 -7.37 -10.57 -0.72
C VAL A 164 -6.51 -10.50 -1.98
N ARG A 165 -6.20 -11.64 -2.62
CA ARG A 165 -5.44 -11.69 -3.88
C ARG A 165 -6.17 -10.98 -5.02
N ARG A 166 -7.51 -11.05 -5.06
CA ARG A 166 -8.33 -10.31 -6.03
C ARG A 166 -8.25 -8.82 -5.80
N ALA A 167 -8.38 -8.37 -4.55
CA ALA A 167 -8.28 -6.97 -4.17
C ALA A 167 -6.89 -6.38 -4.48
N LEU A 168 -5.83 -7.14 -4.17
CA LEU A 168 -4.45 -6.79 -4.50
C LEU A 168 -4.29 -6.55 -6.01
N ARG A 169 -4.74 -7.48 -6.86
CA ARG A 169 -4.66 -7.33 -8.32
C ARG A 169 -5.45 -6.13 -8.84
N ILE A 170 -6.62 -5.85 -8.26
CA ILE A 170 -7.42 -4.67 -8.63
C ILE A 170 -6.62 -3.40 -8.34
N LEU A 171 -6.11 -3.25 -7.11
CA LEU A 171 -5.38 -2.04 -6.72
C LEU A 171 -4.11 -1.86 -7.57
N LEU A 172 -3.34 -2.92 -7.80
CA LEU A 172 -2.16 -2.91 -8.67
C LEU A 172 -2.48 -2.54 -10.13
N GLY A 173 -3.60 -3.03 -10.67
CA GLY A 173 -4.06 -2.67 -12.02
C GLY A 173 -4.49 -1.21 -12.15
N THR A 174 -4.96 -0.62 -11.06
CA THR A 174 -5.46 0.77 -11.05
C THR A 174 -4.43 1.81 -10.61
N GLN A 175 -3.16 1.45 -10.41
CA GLN A 175 -2.14 2.40 -9.97
C GLN A 175 -1.79 3.43 -11.05
N ASP A 176 -1.57 4.68 -10.64
CA ASP A 176 -0.97 5.71 -11.52
C ASP A 176 0.50 5.40 -11.81
N THR A 177 1.21 4.93 -10.79
CA THR A 177 2.63 4.56 -10.87
C THR A 177 2.75 3.06 -10.65
N PRO A 178 3.02 2.27 -11.70
CA PRO A 178 3.29 0.86 -11.57
C PRO A 178 4.38 0.61 -10.53
N GLY A 179 4.08 -0.25 -9.55
CA GLY A 179 5.02 -0.66 -8.52
C GLY A 179 5.23 0.32 -7.36
N ALA A 180 4.51 1.45 -7.33
CA ALA A 180 4.48 2.29 -6.13
C ALA A 180 3.74 1.59 -4.97
N ALA A 181 3.96 2.08 -3.75
CA ALA A 181 3.19 1.66 -2.59
C ALA A 181 1.70 2.03 -2.78
N ILE A 182 0.82 1.17 -2.30
CA ILE A 182 -0.63 1.33 -2.38
C ILE A 182 -1.08 2.22 -1.23
N LYS A 183 -1.79 3.29 -1.56
CA LYS A 183 -2.39 4.22 -0.60
C LYS A 183 -3.41 3.56 0.32
N ALA A 184 -3.36 3.85 1.62
CA ALA A 184 -4.34 3.39 2.59
C ALA A 184 -5.76 3.90 2.28
N THR A 185 -5.89 5.10 1.71
CA THR A 185 -7.16 5.62 1.18
C THR A 185 -7.73 4.76 0.05
N ALA A 186 -6.88 4.22 -0.84
CA ALA A 186 -7.31 3.30 -1.89
C ALA A 186 -7.74 1.95 -1.31
N VAL A 187 -7.03 1.43 -0.30
CA VAL A 187 -7.43 0.22 0.43
C VAL A 187 -8.77 0.41 1.14
N ALA A 188 -9.06 1.61 1.65
CA ALA A 188 -10.33 1.92 2.31
C ALA A 188 -11.54 1.85 1.36
N GLN A 189 -11.35 1.94 0.04
CA GLN A 189 -12.43 1.81 -0.94
C GLN A 189 -12.78 0.35 -1.28
N VAL A 190 -11.89 -0.60 -0.97
CA VAL A 190 -12.04 -2.04 -1.29
C VAL A 190 -13.36 -2.66 -0.79
N PRO A 191 -13.93 -2.30 0.38
CA PRO A 191 -15.22 -2.83 0.82
C PRO A 191 -16.37 -2.48 -0.13
N ALA A 192 -16.26 -1.42 -0.94
CA ALA A 192 -17.30 -1.03 -1.91
C ALA A 192 -17.53 -2.09 -3.00
N VAL A 193 -16.60 -3.02 -3.18
CA VAL A 193 -16.70 -4.17 -4.10
C VAL A 193 -16.74 -5.51 -3.37
N ASN A 194 -17.15 -5.52 -2.09
CA ASN A 194 -17.28 -6.70 -1.24
C ASN A 194 -15.97 -7.47 -1.04
N LEU A 195 -14.85 -6.77 -0.90
CA LEU A 195 -13.53 -7.35 -0.69
C LEU A 195 -12.91 -6.96 0.68
N PRO A 196 -12.02 -7.80 1.25
CA PRO A 196 -11.56 -7.67 2.63
C PRO A 196 -10.42 -6.65 2.82
N ALA A 197 -10.76 -5.38 3.03
CA ALA A 197 -9.78 -4.29 3.20
C ALA A 197 -8.83 -4.47 4.39
N ARG A 198 -9.32 -4.97 5.54
CA ARG A 198 -8.50 -5.18 6.75
C ARG A 198 -7.33 -6.12 6.49
N HIS A 199 -7.60 -7.26 5.86
CA HIS A 199 -6.62 -8.30 5.57
C HIS A 199 -5.64 -7.85 4.49
N LEU A 200 -6.12 -7.13 3.47
CA LEU A 200 -5.25 -6.54 2.47
C LEU A 200 -4.31 -5.49 3.07
N ARG A 201 -4.80 -4.63 3.98
CA ARG A 201 -3.97 -3.64 4.66
C ARG A 201 -2.86 -4.28 5.48
N ALA A 202 -3.17 -5.34 6.23
CA ALA A 202 -2.18 -6.08 7.01
C ALA A 202 -1.08 -6.68 6.11
N LEU A 203 -1.47 -7.32 5.01
CA LEU A 203 -0.54 -7.87 4.01
C LEU A 203 0.37 -6.78 3.40
N LEU A 204 -0.20 -5.62 3.03
CA LEU A 204 0.56 -4.53 2.43
C LEU A 204 1.51 -3.87 3.44
N ALA A 205 1.12 -3.78 4.71
CA ALA A 205 1.99 -3.30 5.77
C ALA A 205 3.20 -4.23 5.97
N GLU A 206 2.99 -5.55 5.99
CA GLU A 206 4.06 -6.53 6.15
C GLU A 206 5.05 -6.55 4.97
N THR A 207 4.53 -6.37 3.76
CA THR A 207 5.37 -6.33 2.54
C THR A 207 6.06 -4.99 2.32
N GLY A 208 5.73 -3.96 3.12
CA GLY A 208 6.22 -2.59 2.92
C GLY A 208 5.61 -1.87 1.70
N PHE A 209 4.47 -2.37 1.18
CA PHE A 209 3.74 -1.79 0.05
C PHE A 209 2.50 -0.97 0.46
N LEU A 210 2.38 -0.61 1.74
CA LEU A 210 1.34 0.29 2.22
C LEU A 210 1.89 1.73 2.38
N ASP A 211 1.33 2.68 1.63
CA ASP A 211 1.51 4.13 1.85
C ASP A 211 0.35 4.61 2.74
N ASP A 212 0.60 4.84 4.04
CA ASP A 212 -0.45 5.33 4.94
C ASP A 212 -0.68 6.84 4.77
N ASP A 213 -1.43 7.17 3.71
CA ASP A 213 -1.77 8.52 3.28
C ASP A 213 -3.02 9.08 3.96
N ARG A 214 -3.60 8.35 4.92
CA ARG A 214 -4.76 8.85 5.67
C ARG A 214 -4.32 10.05 6.53
N PRO A 215 -5.09 11.15 6.55
CA PRO A 215 -4.84 12.20 7.52
C PRO A 215 -4.90 11.56 8.90
N ARG A 216 -3.77 11.64 9.62
CA ARG A 216 -3.68 11.05 10.96
C ARG A 216 -4.79 11.67 11.80
N THR A 217 -5.41 10.90 12.69
CA THR A 217 -6.48 11.38 13.59
C THR A 217 -6.13 12.73 14.24
N LEU A 218 -4.84 12.93 14.52
CA LEU A 218 -4.27 14.16 15.04
C LEU A 218 -4.42 15.39 14.11
N GLU A 219 -4.30 15.24 12.79
CA GLU A 219 -4.46 16.34 11.81
C GLU A 219 -5.93 16.78 11.69
N LEU A 220 -6.84 15.81 11.68
CA LEU A 220 -8.29 16.08 11.67
C LEU A 220 -8.71 16.76 12.96
N TRP A 221 -8.26 16.23 14.10
CA TRP A 221 -8.51 16.83 15.40
C TRP A 221 -7.95 18.25 15.48
N PHE A 222 -6.69 18.48 15.08
CA PHE A 222 -6.10 19.82 15.06
C PHE A 222 -6.92 20.81 14.21
N THR A 223 -7.42 20.35 13.06
CA THR A 223 -8.25 21.19 12.18
C THR A 223 -9.55 21.60 12.87
N ALA A 224 -10.26 20.65 13.50
CA ALA A 224 -11.48 20.94 14.25
C ALA A 224 -11.21 21.89 15.44
N GLU A 225 -10.13 21.66 16.20
CA GLU A 225 -9.81 22.48 17.38
C GLU A 225 -9.34 23.90 17.06
N THR A 226 -9.00 24.18 15.79
CA THR A 226 -8.53 25.49 15.31
C THR A 226 -9.54 26.22 14.41
N GLU A 227 -10.66 25.59 14.07
CA GLU A 227 -11.69 26.16 13.20
C GLU A 227 -12.31 27.45 13.75
N HIS A 228 -12.44 27.55 15.07
CA HIS A 228 -13.03 28.71 15.74
C HIS A 228 -12.04 29.83 16.06
N LEU A 229 -10.76 29.66 15.71
CA LEU A 229 -9.74 30.68 15.95
C LEU A 229 -9.73 31.73 14.84
N PRO A 230 -9.28 32.96 15.13
CA PRO A 230 -9.03 33.96 14.10
C PRO A 230 -8.14 33.39 12.98
N PRO A 231 -8.42 33.67 11.68
CA PRO A 231 -7.74 33.01 10.57
C PRO A 231 -6.20 33.13 10.62
N ALA A 232 -5.67 34.31 10.94
CA ALA A 232 -4.24 34.52 11.05
C ALA A 232 -3.60 33.68 12.18
N MET A 233 -4.27 33.58 13.32
CA MET A 233 -3.84 32.76 14.45
C MET A 233 -3.88 31.27 14.12
N ALA A 234 -4.92 30.80 13.42
CA ALA A 234 -5.03 29.42 12.96
C ALA A 234 -3.92 29.05 11.97
N ASP A 235 -3.58 29.95 11.04
CA ASP A 235 -2.49 29.75 10.08
C ASP A 235 -1.12 29.71 10.76
N GLU A 236 -0.88 30.59 11.72
CA GLU A 236 0.34 30.58 12.53
C GLU A 236 0.45 29.28 13.32
N LEU A 237 -0.62 28.84 13.99
CA LEU A 237 -0.63 27.53 14.66
C LEU A 237 -0.38 26.37 13.69
N ARG A 238 -0.93 26.43 12.48
CA ARG A 238 -0.76 25.39 11.45
C ARG A 238 0.70 25.31 10.97
N ILE A 239 1.41 26.43 10.86
CA ILE A 239 2.85 26.46 10.58
C ILE A 239 3.61 25.67 11.66
N TRP A 240 3.32 25.95 12.93
CA TRP A 240 3.98 25.25 14.03
C TRP A 240 3.61 23.77 14.10
N PHE A 241 2.32 23.44 14.00
CA PHE A 241 1.83 22.05 13.99
C PHE A 241 2.49 21.24 12.89
N THR A 242 2.53 21.77 11.66
CA THR A 242 3.16 21.09 10.52
C THR A 242 4.64 20.84 10.77
N ALA A 243 5.35 21.84 11.32
CA ALA A 243 6.78 21.72 11.61
C ALA A 243 7.08 20.65 12.68
N ILE A 244 6.29 20.57 13.76
CA ILE A 244 6.52 19.56 14.81
C ILE A 244 5.98 18.18 14.42
N HIS A 245 4.93 18.10 13.60
CA HIS A 245 4.27 16.84 13.25
C HIS A 245 4.93 16.14 12.06
N ARG A 246 5.21 16.90 10.98
CA ARG A 246 5.79 16.35 9.73
C ARG A 246 7.29 16.59 9.63
N GLY A 247 7.84 17.52 10.41
CA GLY A 247 9.22 17.98 10.25
C GLY A 247 9.39 18.81 8.98
N SER A 248 10.63 19.16 8.68
CA SER A 248 11.02 19.82 7.43
C SER A 248 12.42 19.39 7.01
N ASN A 249 12.55 19.01 5.74
CA ASN A 249 13.84 18.76 5.10
C ASN A 249 14.42 20.03 4.43
N THR A 250 13.59 21.07 4.24
CA THR A 250 14.04 22.38 3.77
C THR A 250 14.40 23.28 4.96
N PRO A 251 15.40 24.15 4.84
CA PRO A 251 15.68 25.15 5.87
C PRO A 251 14.43 25.98 6.15
N PRO A 252 14.00 26.12 7.41
CA PRO A 252 14.62 25.59 8.62
C PRO A 252 14.35 24.09 8.89
N ARG A 253 15.39 23.25 8.82
CA ARG A 253 15.26 21.80 9.00
C ARG A 253 14.81 21.44 10.40
N SER A 254 13.89 20.48 10.52
CA SER A 254 13.38 19.94 11.78
C SER A 254 13.01 18.47 11.59
N ARG A 255 13.21 17.65 12.63
CA ARG A 255 12.75 16.27 12.63
C ARG A 255 11.31 16.21 13.15
N PRO A 256 10.45 15.35 12.58
CA PRO A 256 9.11 15.13 13.13
C PRO A 256 9.21 14.57 14.56
N LEU A 257 8.31 15.03 15.42
CA LEU A 257 8.14 14.46 16.76
C LEU A 257 7.20 13.26 16.73
N GLY A 258 7.36 12.36 17.69
CA GLY A 258 6.40 11.28 17.92
C GLY A 258 5.02 11.83 18.26
N GLU A 259 3.97 11.10 17.87
CA GLU A 259 2.57 11.53 18.10
C GLU A 259 2.25 11.83 19.57
N PRO A 260 2.72 11.06 20.57
CA PRO A 260 2.52 11.40 21.99
C PRO A 260 3.11 12.77 22.36
N SER A 261 4.30 13.09 21.85
CA SER A 261 4.92 14.40 22.06
C SER A 261 4.08 15.50 21.42
N VAL A 262 3.67 15.34 20.15
CA VAL A 262 2.84 16.35 19.48
C VAL A 262 1.53 16.62 20.24
N ARG A 263 0.85 15.57 20.71
CA ARG A 263 -0.34 15.70 21.55
C ARG A 263 -0.06 16.44 22.86
N HIS A 264 1.06 16.12 23.52
CA HIS A 264 1.49 16.82 24.73
C HIS A 264 1.70 18.32 24.49
N TYR A 265 2.40 18.70 23.40
CA TYR A 265 2.60 20.09 23.02
C TYR A 265 1.26 20.80 22.76
N LEU A 266 0.36 20.18 21.98
CA LEU A 266 -0.94 20.75 21.65
C LEU A 266 -1.84 20.92 22.89
N ARG A 267 -1.84 19.93 23.80
CA ARG A 267 -2.61 19.99 25.06
C ARG A 267 -2.19 21.18 25.94
N ASN A 268 -0.93 21.57 25.90
CA ASN A 268 -0.43 22.71 26.65
C ASN A 268 -0.68 24.06 25.95
N VAL A 269 -0.55 24.11 24.61
CA VAL A 269 -0.65 25.36 23.85
C VAL A 269 -2.09 25.77 23.55
N LEU A 270 -2.96 24.84 23.12
CA LEU A 270 -4.30 25.19 22.64
C LEU A 270 -5.17 25.93 23.67
N PRO A 271 -5.18 25.55 24.97
CA PRO A 271 -5.96 26.31 25.96
C PRO A 271 -5.49 27.76 26.09
N MET A 272 -4.18 28.01 26.02
CA MET A 272 -3.61 29.36 26.09
C MET A 272 -4.00 30.17 24.85
N VAL A 273 -3.88 29.57 23.67
CA VAL A 273 -4.24 30.23 22.40
C VAL A 273 -5.73 30.60 22.34
N ARG A 274 -6.62 29.73 22.85
CA ARG A 274 -8.05 30.05 22.94
C ARG A 274 -8.34 31.26 23.83
N ARG A 275 -7.61 31.39 24.94
CA ARG A 275 -7.72 32.58 25.80
C ARG A 275 -7.24 33.83 25.08
N TRP A 276 -6.11 33.74 24.39
CA TRP A 276 -5.57 34.87 23.64
C TRP A 276 -6.46 35.32 22.47
N ALA A 277 -7.11 34.37 21.81
CA ALA A 277 -8.04 34.62 20.71
C ALA A 277 -9.24 35.49 21.10
N ALA A 278 -9.56 35.61 22.40
CA ALA A 278 -10.63 36.49 22.87
C ALA A 278 -10.31 37.98 22.70
N SER A 279 -9.03 38.35 22.55
CA SER A 279 -8.61 39.76 22.46
C SER A 279 -7.56 40.02 21.39
N ASN A 280 -7.15 39.00 20.63
CA ASN A 280 -6.09 39.10 19.63
C ASN A 280 -6.42 38.25 18.40
N ASP A 281 -6.22 38.82 17.21
CA ASP A 281 -6.44 38.10 15.94
C ASP A 281 -5.22 37.29 15.46
N SER A 282 -4.05 37.50 16.06
CA SER A 282 -2.79 36.87 15.66
C SER A 282 -1.86 36.64 16.85
N LEU A 283 -1.06 35.56 16.77
CA LEU A 283 0.01 35.26 17.73
C LEU A 283 1.12 36.32 17.71
N ARG A 284 1.18 37.19 16.69
CA ARG A 284 2.13 38.32 16.61
C ARG A 284 1.89 39.37 17.68
N ALA A 285 0.63 39.54 18.11
CA ALA A 285 0.26 40.53 19.12
C ALA A 285 0.58 40.06 20.55
N ILE A 286 0.85 38.76 20.74
CA ILE A 286 1.02 38.14 22.05
C ILE A 286 2.33 38.58 22.69
N THR A 287 2.22 39.15 23.88
CA THR A 287 3.33 39.65 24.66
C THR A 287 3.78 38.63 25.71
N ARG A 288 4.88 38.94 26.38
CA ARG A 288 5.36 38.15 27.53
C ARG A 288 4.34 38.16 28.68
N ALA A 289 3.64 39.27 28.90
CA ALA A 289 2.65 39.39 29.97
C ALA A 289 1.47 38.44 29.73
N ASP A 290 0.94 38.41 28.51
CA ASP A 290 -0.16 37.52 28.10
C ASP A 290 0.20 36.04 28.28
N ILE A 291 1.48 35.69 28.04
CA ILE A 291 1.96 34.34 28.28
C ILE A 291 1.95 34.04 29.78
N LEU A 292 2.53 34.90 30.60
CA LEU A 292 2.63 34.67 32.04
C LEU A 292 1.27 34.59 32.74
N ASP A 293 0.30 35.39 32.28
CA ASP A 293 -1.07 35.41 32.80
C ASP A 293 -1.86 34.14 32.46
N THR A 294 -1.56 33.52 31.32
CA THR A 294 -2.26 32.30 30.87
C THR A 294 -1.61 30.99 31.31
N LEU A 295 -0.46 31.04 32.00
CA LEU A 295 0.21 29.83 32.46
C LEU A 295 -0.64 29.08 33.51
N PRO A 296 -0.72 27.73 33.41
CA PRO A 296 -1.45 26.94 34.38
C PRO A 296 -0.77 26.96 35.76
N ALA A 297 -1.57 26.71 36.80
CA ALA A 297 -1.06 26.50 38.15
C ALA A 297 -0.31 25.16 38.28
N GLY A 298 0.66 25.12 39.21
CA GLY A 298 1.48 23.96 39.52
C GLY A 298 2.78 23.90 38.71
N VAL A 299 3.88 23.60 39.41
CA VAL A 299 5.26 23.65 38.87
C VAL A 299 5.42 22.81 37.59
N TRP A 300 4.93 21.57 37.59
CA TRP A 300 5.04 20.66 36.44
C TRP A 300 4.27 21.15 35.22
N ARG A 301 2.99 21.51 35.40
CA ARG A 301 2.15 21.99 34.30
C ARG A 301 2.67 23.31 33.74
N ARG A 302 3.17 24.19 34.60
CA ARG A 302 3.78 25.46 34.21
C ARG A 302 5.05 25.25 33.38
N ARG A 303 5.94 24.34 33.81
CA ARG A 303 7.14 23.95 33.06
C ARG A 303 6.79 23.40 31.68
N ASP A 304 5.81 22.51 31.59
CA ASP A 304 5.38 21.91 30.32
C ASP A 304 4.77 22.97 29.39
N ALA A 305 3.93 23.86 29.92
CA ALA A 305 3.37 24.98 29.18
C ALA A 305 4.46 25.94 28.65
N ILE A 306 5.43 26.34 29.48
CA ILE A 306 6.56 27.17 29.04
C ILE A 306 7.36 26.47 27.94
N THR A 307 7.63 25.18 28.09
CA THR A 307 8.34 24.39 27.08
C THR A 307 7.59 24.34 25.77
N ALA A 308 6.26 24.17 25.83
CA ALA A 308 5.41 24.11 24.67
C ALA A 308 5.27 25.45 23.94
N VAL A 309 5.07 26.54 24.68
CA VAL A 309 4.97 27.90 24.11
C VAL A 309 6.33 28.36 23.54
N ARG A 310 7.45 27.98 24.15
CA ARG A 310 8.79 28.18 23.57
C ARG A 310 8.97 27.43 22.25
N SER A 311 8.38 26.25 22.10
CA SER A 311 8.42 25.49 20.84
C SER A 311 7.63 26.23 19.76
N LEU A 312 6.44 26.71 20.10
CA LEU A 312 5.58 27.52 19.23
C LEU A 312 6.31 28.76 18.71
N PHE A 313 6.66 29.69 19.59
CA PHE A 313 7.21 30.98 19.15
C PHE A 313 8.60 30.89 18.53
N ARG A 314 9.41 29.90 18.93
CA ARG A 314 10.70 29.64 18.25
C ARG A 314 10.48 29.17 16.82
N THR A 315 9.52 28.28 16.60
CA THR A 315 9.16 27.80 15.26
C THR A 315 8.61 28.93 14.41
N LEU A 316 7.64 29.69 14.93
CA LEU A 316 7.07 30.84 14.23
C LEU A 316 8.15 31.87 13.86
N LYS A 317 9.07 32.17 14.78
CA LYS A 317 10.18 33.09 14.50
C LYS A 317 11.10 32.55 13.40
N ARG A 318 11.39 31.24 13.43
CA ARG A 318 12.24 30.56 12.43
C ARG A 318 11.62 30.56 11.04
N HIS A 319 10.30 30.43 10.96
CA HIS A 319 9.51 30.52 9.73
C HIS A 319 9.11 31.96 9.36
N ARG A 320 9.62 32.97 10.07
CA ARG A 320 9.32 34.40 9.87
C ARG A 320 7.83 34.75 9.95
N ALA A 321 7.04 33.92 10.65
CA ALA A 321 5.62 34.18 10.91
C ALA A 321 5.42 35.20 12.02
N VAL A 322 6.37 35.33 12.95
CA VAL A 322 6.41 36.38 13.99
C VAL A 322 7.74 37.13 13.98
N PHE A 323 7.70 38.42 14.30
CA PHE A 323 8.89 39.28 14.35
C PHE A 323 9.67 39.15 15.65
N HIS A 324 9.00 38.94 16.78
CA HIS A 324 9.62 38.78 18.08
C HIS A 324 9.21 37.45 18.71
N ASN A 325 10.10 36.85 19.49
CA ASN A 325 9.80 35.70 20.33
C ASN A 325 9.57 36.18 21.78
N PRO A 326 8.32 36.27 22.26
CA PRO A 326 8.01 36.76 23.61
C PRO A 326 8.50 35.85 24.74
N THR A 327 9.01 34.64 24.42
CA THR A 327 9.47 33.65 25.42
C THR A 327 10.93 33.77 25.83
N THR A 328 11.72 34.64 25.18
CA THR A 328 13.20 34.68 25.36
C THR A 328 13.66 34.99 26.77
N ARG A 329 12.91 35.80 27.52
CA ARG A 329 13.23 36.22 28.90
C ARG A 329 12.35 35.54 29.97
N ILE A 330 11.64 34.47 29.62
CA ILE A 330 10.94 33.66 30.60
C ILE A 330 11.98 32.72 31.21
N PRO A 331 12.21 32.70 32.53
CA PRO A 331 13.20 31.81 33.14
C PRO A 331 12.80 30.34 32.97
N HIS A 332 13.78 29.44 32.99
CA HIS A 332 13.50 28.02 33.14
C HIS A 332 13.23 27.77 34.63
N GLU A 333 12.12 27.14 34.98
CA GLU A 333 11.93 26.69 36.37
C GLU A 333 12.83 25.47 36.61
N PRO A 334 13.81 25.56 37.53
CA PRO A 334 14.60 24.41 37.91
C PRO A 334 13.71 23.46 38.71
N THR A 335 13.74 22.18 38.36
CA THR A 335 13.05 21.13 39.09
C THR A 335 14.08 20.09 39.44
N THR A 336 14.50 20.07 40.69
CA THR A 336 15.31 19.00 41.23
C THR A 336 14.38 17.84 41.53
N ILE A 337 14.30 16.87 40.62
CA ILE A 337 13.70 15.57 40.93
C ILE A 337 14.79 14.77 41.62
N LEU A 338 14.73 14.65 42.95
CA LEU A 338 15.42 13.53 43.58
C LEU A 338 14.55 12.28 43.30
N PRO A 339 15.09 11.25 42.65
CA PRO A 339 14.42 9.96 42.58
C PRO A 339 14.14 9.54 44.02
N GLN A 340 12.89 9.16 44.31
CA GLN A 340 12.61 8.51 45.58
C GLN A 340 13.31 7.15 45.57
N PRO A 341 13.92 6.72 46.69
CA PRO A 341 14.43 5.36 46.82
C PRO A 341 13.33 4.37 46.47
N VAL A 342 13.68 3.35 45.69
CA VAL A 342 12.77 2.27 45.34
C VAL A 342 12.47 1.44 46.59
N ASP A 343 11.21 1.08 46.79
CA ASP A 343 10.80 0.14 47.84
C ASP A 343 11.20 -1.29 47.45
N THR A 344 12.28 -1.79 48.07
CA THR A 344 12.83 -3.12 47.78
C THR A 344 11.95 -4.25 48.29
N ASP A 345 11.14 -4.01 49.33
CA ASP A 345 10.27 -5.03 49.90
C ASP A 345 9.07 -5.28 48.98
N ALA A 346 8.52 -4.21 48.40
CA ALA A 346 7.48 -4.32 47.38
C ALA A 346 7.96 -5.10 46.13
N ILE A 347 9.22 -4.91 45.71
CA ILE A 347 9.81 -5.69 44.60
C ILE A 347 9.94 -7.16 44.97
N ARG A 348 10.44 -7.46 46.18
CA ARG A 348 10.59 -8.84 46.66
C ARG A 348 9.25 -9.55 46.72
N GLN A 349 8.23 -8.92 47.29
CA GLN A 349 6.87 -9.46 47.35
C GLN A 349 6.30 -9.73 45.95
N ALA A 350 6.55 -8.84 44.98
CA ALA A 350 6.06 -9.04 43.62
C ALA A 350 6.79 -10.18 42.88
N LEU A 351 8.06 -10.45 43.21
CA LEU A 351 8.83 -11.58 42.65
C LEU A 351 8.42 -12.93 43.25
N GLU A 352 7.99 -12.93 44.50
CA GLU A 352 7.55 -14.12 45.26
C GLU A 352 6.03 -14.35 45.18
N ASP A 353 5.33 -13.59 44.34
CA ASP A 353 3.87 -13.66 44.17
C ASP A 353 3.45 -15.01 43.54
N ASP A 354 2.37 -15.60 44.05
CA ASP A 354 1.81 -16.85 43.53
C ASP A 354 1.25 -16.69 42.10
N ASP A 355 0.94 -15.46 41.66
CA ASP A 355 0.59 -15.18 40.27
C ASP A 355 1.85 -15.18 39.38
N PRO A 356 2.04 -16.19 38.50
CA PRO A 356 3.24 -16.29 37.67
C PRO A 356 3.38 -15.12 36.69
N VAL A 357 2.28 -14.45 36.33
CA VAL A 357 2.33 -13.27 35.46
C VAL A 357 2.96 -12.10 36.22
N ARG A 358 2.53 -11.87 37.46
CA ARG A 358 3.04 -10.80 38.31
C ARG A 358 4.51 -11.01 38.66
N ALA A 359 4.90 -12.23 39.04
CA ALA A 359 6.29 -12.59 39.29
C ALA A 359 7.19 -12.40 38.05
N THR A 360 6.72 -12.81 36.87
CA THR A 360 7.46 -12.63 35.61
C THR A 360 7.64 -11.16 35.25
N LEU A 361 6.58 -10.35 35.37
CA LEU A 361 6.65 -8.91 35.12
C LEU A 361 7.60 -8.21 36.10
N ALA A 362 7.56 -8.60 37.39
CA ALA A 362 8.47 -8.07 38.40
C ALA A 362 9.94 -8.41 38.06
N ALA A 363 10.23 -9.64 37.64
CA ALA A 363 11.58 -10.06 37.21
C ALA A 363 12.05 -9.29 35.98
N MET A 364 11.17 -9.09 35.00
CA MET A 364 11.45 -8.32 33.79
C MET A 364 11.78 -6.85 34.10
N VAL A 365 11.02 -6.20 34.97
CA VAL A 365 11.29 -4.81 35.37
C VAL A 365 12.56 -4.70 36.21
N ALA A 366 12.73 -5.57 37.22
CA ALA A 366 13.81 -5.47 38.19
C ALA A 366 15.19 -5.84 37.61
N PHE A 367 15.27 -6.88 36.76
CA PHE A 367 16.55 -7.38 36.25
C PHE A 367 16.87 -6.90 34.83
N HIS A 368 15.86 -6.57 34.03
CA HIS A 368 16.04 -6.15 32.63
C HIS A 368 15.69 -4.69 32.38
N ALA A 369 15.23 -3.96 33.39
CA ALA A 369 14.86 -2.55 33.29
C ALA A 369 13.87 -2.26 32.13
N LEU A 370 12.99 -3.23 31.84
CA LEU A 370 11.98 -3.06 30.80
C LEU A 370 11.00 -1.96 31.21
N THR A 371 10.66 -1.10 30.25
CA THR A 371 9.63 -0.09 30.46
C THR A 371 8.25 -0.69 30.24
N VAL A 372 7.21 -0.01 30.71
CA VAL A 372 5.80 -0.37 30.42
C VAL A 372 5.51 -0.44 28.91
N THR A 373 6.36 0.17 28.07
CA THR A 373 6.22 0.11 26.60
C THR A 373 6.84 -1.16 26.01
N ASP A 374 7.77 -1.78 26.72
CA ASP A 374 8.50 -2.98 26.29
C ASP A 374 7.82 -4.27 26.77
N LEU A 375 7.02 -4.17 27.84
CA LEU A 375 6.13 -5.21 28.38
C LEU A 375 4.81 -5.24 27.61
#